data_AF-A0A0B8NXD2-F1
#
_entry.id   AF-A0A0B8NXD2-F1
#
_cell.length_a   1.000
_cell.length_b   1.000
_cell.length_c   1.000
_cell.angle_alpha   90.00
_cell.angle_beta   90.00
_cell.angle_gamma   90.00
#
_symmetry.space_group_name_H-M   'P 1'
#
loop_
_entity.id
_entity.type
_entity.pdbx_description
1 polymer ?
#
loop_
_entity_poly.entity_id
_entity_poly.type
_entity_poly.pdbx_seq_one_letter_code
_entity_poly.pdbx_strand_id
1 'polypeptide(L)'
;MLSTGEEVLFGDIVDTNASWLSSTLFESGFQMTTRTTVGDSLEAISSALNHLADKHDVVIVNGGLGPTSDDLTAEAAALSANTQLELYPEWVERIQQMFDSWGREMPESNIKQAMLPQGSTILDNPRGTACGFTVNISGAQCYFTPGVPHEFKTMVNQEIIPHMQANHACIEAKKIHRLFTYGLSESGIANTLEPLSRPQGVILGYRSALPYIEVKVFYSELSTEVEEYVGRVEQLLIDNTVSTNCHPVKAVFDKLPQRIAIFDGVTQGFFHSWLAESTEGTANLVSVNQSSNERLDSGLAGNAFYSLNLQQSGEKQWQLKLKTQNNILSQTVEFKRDYSFKARSIVISAIALDMLRRDVNELEPWGNYGSVVRLSSEIVKL
;
A
#
# COMPACT_ATOMS: atom_id res chain seq x y z
N MET A 1 2.34 -17.03 -7.26
CA MET A 1 3.00 -15.99 -8.09
C MET A 1 4.45 -16.39 -8.32
N LEU A 2 4.92 -16.22 -9.56
CA LEU A 2 6.32 -16.32 -9.94
C LEU A 2 6.82 -14.90 -10.28
N SER A 3 7.78 -14.39 -9.52
CA SER A 3 8.47 -13.15 -9.84
C SER A 3 9.77 -13.50 -10.58
N THR A 4 10.06 -12.83 -11.69
CA THR A 4 11.32 -12.95 -12.43
C THR A 4 12.09 -11.65 -12.34
N GLY A 5 13.42 -11.72 -12.38
CA GLY A 5 14.31 -10.57 -12.30
C GLY A 5 15.49 -10.83 -11.37
N GLU A 6 16.72 -10.69 -11.87
CA GLU A 6 17.94 -10.75 -11.06
C GLU A 6 17.92 -9.71 -9.93
N GLU A 7 17.43 -8.50 -10.20
CA GLU A 7 17.36 -7.40 -9.23
C GLU A 7 16.42 -7.71 -8.05
N VAL A 8 15.38 -8.50 -8.30
CA VAL A 8 14.46 -8.98 -7.25
C VAL A 8 15.10 -10.13 -6.48
N LEU A 9 15.75 -11.05 -7.20
CA LEU A 9 16.41 -12.22 -6.60
C LEU A 9 17.58 -11.82 -5.69
N PHE A 10 18.41 -10.86 -6.12
CA PHE A 10 19.54 -10.34 -5.34
C PHE A 10 19.12 -9.36 -4.25
N GLY A 11 17.88 -8.86 -4.31
CA GLY A 11 17.32 -7.93 -3.32
C GLY A 11 17.75 -6.48 -3.53
N ASP A 12 18.19 -6.12 -4.73
CA ASP A 12 18.44 -4.73 -5.14
C ASP A 12 17.14 -3.92 -5.10
N ILE A 13 16.02 -4.56 -5.43
CA ILE A 13 14.68 -4.03 -5.21
C ILE A 13 13.82 -4.97 -4.37
N VAL A 14 12.92 -4.39 -3.60
CA VAL A 14 11.89 -5.15 -2.89
C VAL A 14 10.77 -5.51 -3.86
N ASP A 15 10.35 -6.78 -3.87
CA ASP A 15 9.19 -7.27 -4.63
C ASP A 15 7.87 -6.71 -4.06
N THR A 16 7.61 -5.44 -4.38
CA THR A 16 6.38 -4.74 -3.99
C THR A 16 5.17 -5.20 -4.81
N ASN A 17 5.39 -5.71 -6.02
CA ASN A 17 4.32 -6.24 -6.89
C ASN A 17 3.65 -7.45 -6.25
N ALA A 18 4.43 -8.40 -5.75
CA ALA A 18 3.85 -9.57 -5.10
C ALA A 18 3.19 -9.27 -3.76
N SER A 19 3.73 -8.32 -2.99
CA SER A 19 3.10 -7.84 -1.75
C SER A 19 1.74 -7.20 -2.04
N TRP A 20 1.67 -6.37 -3.10
CA TRP A 20 0.44 -5.77 -3.56
C TRP A 20 -0.55 -6.82 -4.10
N LEU A 21 -0.11 -7.72 -5.00
CA LEU A 21 -0.95 -8.77 -5.57
C LEU A 21 -1.57 -9.66 -4.49
N SER A 22 -0.80 -10.05 -3.47
CA SER A 22 -1.29 -10.83 -2.33
C SER A 22 -2.51 -10.17 -1.68
N SER A 23 -2.40 -8.87 -1.43
CA SER A 23 -3.46 -8.10 -0.79
C SER A 23 -4.66 -7.96 -1.72
N THR A 24 -4.44 -7.62 -2.99
CA THR A 24 -5.50 -7.43 -3.99
C THR A 24 -6.27 -8.72 -4.28
N LEU A 25 -5.57 -9.85 -4.44
CA LEU A 25 -6.21 -11.16 -4.63
C LEU A 25 -7.08 -11.49 -3.44
N PHE A 26 -6.57 -11.31 -2.22
CA PHE A 26 -7.30 -11.64 -1.00
C PHE A 26 -8.55 -10.78 -0.83
N GLU A 27 -8.45 -9.49 -1.17
CA GLU A 27 -9.58 -8.56 -1.23
C GLU A 27 -10.62 -8.97 -2.29
N SER A 28 -10.19 -9.67 -3.34
CA SER A 28 -11.02 -10.15 -4.44
C SER A 28 -11.54 -11.59 -4.23
N GLY A 29 -11.27 -12.19 -3.06
CA GLY A 29 -11.69 -13.57 -2.73
C GLY A 29 -10.68 -14.67 -3.03
N PHE A 30 -9.57 -14.35 -3.69
CA PHE A 30 -8.55 -15.32 -4.06
C PHE A 30 -7.42 -15.33 -3.04
N GLN A 31 -6.98 -16.51 -2.63
CA GLN A 31 -5.82 -16.63 -1.74
C GLN A 31 -4.56 -16.93 -2.56
N MET A 32 -3.54 -16.10 -2.40
CA MET A 32 -2.20 -16.47 -2.88
C MET A 32 -1.56 -17.45 -1.87
N THR A 33 -1.31 -18.68 -2.33
CA THR A 33 -0.77 -19.76 -1.48
C THR A 33 0.74 -19.89 -1.60
N THR A 34 1.31 -19.60 -2.77
CA THR A 34 2.74 -19.81 -3.06
C THR A 34 3.35 -18.60 -3.77
N ARG A 35 4.56 -18.23 -3.36
CA ARG A 35 5.43 -17.25 -4.03
C ARG A 35 6.79 -17.86 -4.31
N THR A 36 7.29 -17.64 -5.52
CA THR A 36 8.63 -18.04 -5.95
C THR A 36 9.27 -16.88 -6.68
N THR A 37 10.57 -16.66 -6.46
CA THR A 37 11.37 -15.67 -7.20
C THR A 37 12.54 -16.40 -7.87
N VAL A 38 12.80 -16.10 -9.14
CA VAL A 38 13.91 -16.66 -9.92
C VAL A 38 14.59 -15.55 -10.72
N GLY A 39 15.85 -15.78 -11.11
CA GLY A 39 16.59 -14.86 -11.99
C GLY A 39 16.22 -15.07 -13.46
N ASP A 40 16.82 -14.25 -14.33
CA ASP A 40 16.51 -14.18 -15.76
C ASP A 40 17.20 -15.28 -16.57
N SER A 41 16.81 -16.52 -16.29
CA SER A 41 17.27 -17.72 -16.98
C SER A 41 16.08 -18.52 -17.48
N LEU A 42 16.13 -18.89 -18.77
CA LEU A 42 15.10 -19.71 -19.40
C LEU A 42 14.82 -21.02 -18.63
N GLU A 43 15.88 -21.68 -18.15
CA GLU A 43 15.78 -22.92 -17.37
C GLU A 43 15.13 -22.66 -16.00
N ALA A 44 15.55 -21.61 -15.30
CA ALA A 44 15.04 -21.28 -13.98
C ALA A 44 13.55 -20.89 -14.04
N ILE A 45 13.18 -20.05 -15.01
CA ILE A 45 11.80 -19.60 -15.21
C ILE A 45 10.91 -20.77 -15.60
N SER A 46 11.28 -21.55 -16.63
CA SER A 46 10.46 -22.68 -17.09
C SER A 46 10.30 -23.79 -16.03
N SER A 47 11.37 -24.11 -15.29
CA SER A 47 11.32 -25.09 -14.19
C SER A 47 10.38 -24.63 -13.07
N ALA A 48 10.51 -23.38 -12.62
CA ALA A 48 9.63 -22.82 -11.58
C ALA A 48 8.18 -22.70 -12.07
N LEU A 49 7.97 -22.31 -13.32
CA LEU A 49 6.65 -22.19 -13.94
C LEU A 49 5.96 -23.56 -14.00
N ASN A 50 6.63 -24.60 -14.50
CA ASN A 50 6.10 -25.96 -14.54
C ASN A 50 5.75 -26.47 -13.13
N HIS A 51 6.65 -26.27 -12.17
CA HIS A 51 6.40 -26.67 -10.78
C HIS A 51 5.15 -26.01 -10.17
N LEU A 52 4.95 -24.72 -10.45
CA LEU A 52 3.80 -23.99 -9.96
C LEU A 52 2.52 -24.41 -10.69
N ALA A 53 2.57 -24.55 -12.01
CA ALA A 53 1.45 -24.96 -12.85
C ALA A 53 0.95 -26.38 -12.51
N ASP A 54 1.85 -27.31 -12.19
CA ASP A 54 1.49 -28.67 -11.79
C ASP A 54 0.72 -28.76 -10.45
N LYS A 55 0.79 -27.71 -9.62
CA LYS A 55 0.28 -27.72 -8.24
C LYS A 55 -0.85 -26.73 -7.96
N HIS A 56 -1.13 -25.82 -8.90
CA HIS A 56 -2.05 -24.71 -8.67
C HIS A 56 -2.91 -24.49 -9.91
N ASP A 57 -4.18 -24.14 -9.71
CA ASP A 57 -5.11 -23.87 -10.82
C ASP A 57 -4.77 -22.57 -11.56
N VAL A 58 -4.12 -21.62 -10.88
CA VAL A 58 -3.76 -20.31 -11.41
C VAL A 58 -2.32 -19.94 -11.03
N VAL A 59 -1.56 -19.50 -12.01
CA VAL A 59 -0.20 -18.96 -11.82
C VAL A 59 -0.13 -17.56 -12.42
N ILE A 60 0.31 -16.58 -11.65
CA ILE A 60 0.60 -15.22 -12.15
C ILE A 60 2.12 -15.06 -12.16
N VAL A 61 2.67 -14.79 -13.35
CA VAL A 61 4.09 -14.54 -13.61
C VAL A 61 4.28 -13.04 -13.85
N ASN A 62 5.24 -12.45 -13.16
CA ASN A 62 5.53 -11.02 -13.22
C ASN A 62 7.01 -10.76 -13.51
N GLY A 63 7.29 -10.05 -14.60
CA GLY A 63 8.64 -9.74 -15.07
C GLY A 63 9.02 -10.44 -16.38
N GLY A 64 10.10 -9.96 -17.00
CA GLY A 64 10.72 -10.60 -18.17
C GLY A 64 9.95 -10.52 -19.50
N LEU A 65 9.07 -9.51 -19.68
CA LEU A 65 8.30 -9.26 -20.92
C LEU A 65 8.74 -8.00 -21.68
N GLY A 66 9.86 -7.41 -21.29
CA GLY A 66 10.45 -6.30 -22.01
C GLY A 66 11.06 -6.72 -23.37
N PRO A 67 11.66 -5.75 -24.07
CA PRO A 67 12.27 -5.98 -25.37
C PRO A 67 13.73 -6.47 -25.30
N THR A 68 14.33 -6.63 -24.12
CA THR A 68 15.77 -6.90 -24.00
C THR A 68 16.08 -8.40 -24.05
N SER A 69 17.37 -8.75 -24.14
CA SER A 69 17.80 -10.15 -24.35
C SER A 69 17.61 -11.05 -23.13
N ASP A 70 17.58 -10.45 -21.94
CA ASP A 70 17.32 -11.06 -20.64
C ASP A 70 15.81 -11.25 -20.34
N ASP A 71 14.91 -10.57 -21.08
CA ASP A 71 13.46 -10.81 -20.99
C ASP A 71 13.07 -12.16 -21.61
N LEU A 72 13.17 -13.24 -20.85
CA LEU A 72 12.99 -14.62 -21.35
C LEU A 72 11.65 -15.27 -20.95
N THR A 73 10.72 -14.49 -20.39
CA THR A 73 9.49 -15.05 -19.80
C THR A 73 8.54 -15.61 -20.86
N ALA A 74 8.42 -14.97 -22.04
CA ALA A 74 7.57 -15.47 -23.12
C ALA A 74 8.12 -16.78 -23.72
N GLU A 75 9.44 -16.85 -23.91
CA GLU A 75 10.17 -18.05 -24.34
C GLU A 75 10.00 -19.19 -23.33
N ALA A 76 10.12 -18.90 -22.03
CA ALA A 76 9.91 -19.88 -20.97
C ALA A 76 8.47 -20.40 -20.96
N ALA A 77 7.49 -19.51 -21.16
CA ALA A 77 6.09 -19.88 -21.27
C ALA A 77 5.82 -20.79 -22.47
N ALA A 78 6.42 -20.50 -23.63
CA ALA A 78 6.28 -21.33 -24.83
C ALA A 78 6.87 -22.73 -24.63
N LEU A 79 8.07 -22.81 -24.01
CA LEU A 79 8.70 -24.07 -23.64
C LEU A 79 7.83 -24.89 -22.68
N SER A 80 7.32 -24.26 -21.63
CA SER A 80 6.45 -24.89 -20.64
C SER A 80 5.09 -25.34 -21.21
N ALA A 81 4.51 -24.57 -22.13
CA ALA A 81 3.29 -24.91 -22.84
C ALA A 81 3.51 -25.93 -23.98
N ASN A 82 4.77 -26.33 -24.23
CA ASN A 82 5.17 -27.20 -25.34
C ASN A 82 4.67 -26.68 -26.71
N THR A 83 4.86 -25.38 -26.94
CA THR A 83 4.42 -24.67 -28.14
C THR A 83 5.52 -23.76 -28.68
N GLN A 84 5.32 -23.20 -29.87
CA GLN A 84 6.24 -22.21 -30.45
C GLN A 84 5.78 -20.78 -30.12
N LEU A 85 6.71 -19.84 -30.20
CA LEU A 85 6.35 -18.43 -30.24
C LEU A 85 5.82 -18.06 -31.62
N GLU A 86 4.71 -17.33 -31.67
CA GLU A 86 4.16 -16.75 -32.88
C GLU A 86 4.02 -15.24 -32.71
N LEU A 87 4.12 -14.50 -33.81
CA LEU A 87 3.92 -13.07 -33.82
C LEU A 87 2.41 -12.76 -33.80
N TYR A 88 1.99 -11.86 -32.91
CA TYR A 88 0.62 -11.33 -32.85
C TYR A 88 0.61 -9.94 -33.53
N PRO A 89 0.25 -9.83 -34.82
CA PRO A 89 0.38 -8.59 -35.57
C PRO A 89 -0.46 -7.44 -34.99
N GLU A 90 -1.62 -7.77 -34.40
CA GLU A 90 -2.49 -6.81 -33.73
C GLU A 90 -1.79 -6.08 -32.57
N TRP A 91 -0.88 -6.76 -31.87
CA TRP A 91 -0.12 -6.14 -30.80
C TRP A 91 1.05 -5.32 -31.33
N VAL A 92 1.68 -5.75 -32.43
CA VAL A 92 2.70 -4.95 -33.13
C VAL A 92 2.12 -3.61 -33.57
N GLU A 93 0.92 -3.62 -34.17
CA GLU A 93 0.21 -2.40 -34.57
C GLU A 93 -0.04 -1.47 -33.37
N ARG A 94 -0.40 -2.03 -32.21
CA ARG A 94 -0.61 -1.25 -30.98
C ARG A 94 0.68 -0.63 -30.47
N ILE A 95 1.78 -1.37 -30.45
CA ILE A 95 3.10 -0.83 -30.08
C ILE A 95 3.47 0.30 -31.05
N GLN A 96 3.31 0.11 -32.36
CA GLN A 96 3.60 1.14 -33.35
C GLN A 96 2.78 2.42 -33.10
N GLN A 97 1.48 2.30 -32.85
CA GLN A 97 0.62 3.44 -32.52
C GLN A 97 1.07 4.17 -31.25
N MET A 98 1.56 3.45 -30.23
CA MET A 98 2.11 4.07 -29.02
C MET A 98 3.37 4.87 -29.32
N PHE A 99 4.32 4.32 -30.09
CA PHE A 99 5.53 5.02 -30.50
C PHE A 99 5.23 6.24 -31.37
N ASP A 100 4.29 6.12 -32.32
CA ASP A 100 3.82 7.22 -33.16
C ASP A 100 3.22 8.35 -32.32
N SER A 101 2.43 8.02 -31.28
CA SER A 101 1.86 9.01 -30.35
C SER A 101 2.92 9.77 -29.55
N TRP A 102 4.09 9.16 -29.35
CA TRP A 102 5.25 9.78 -28.70
C TRP A 102 6.17 10.51 -29.68
N GLY A 103 5.85 10.49 -30.98
CA GLY A 103 6.68 11.05 -32.04
C GLY A 103 8.02 10.33 -32.19
N ARG A 104 8.04 9.02 -31.93
CA ARG A 104 9.24 8.16 -32.01
C ARG A 104 9.00 7.02 -32.99
N GLU A 105 10.06 6.58 -33.64
CA GLU A 105 10.04 5.33 -34.42
C GLU A 105 10.14 4.13 -33.46
N MET A 106 9.38 3.07 -33.74
CA MET A 106 9.41 1.83 -32.96
C MET A 106 10.71 1.07 -33.23
N PRO A 107 11.54 0.79 -32.20
CA PRO A 107 12.69 -0.10 -32.35
C PRO A 107 12.27 -1.52 -32.72
N GLU A 108 13.05 -2.19 -33.57
CA GLU A 108 12.79 -3.58 -33.99
C GLU A 108 12.75 -4.56 -32.79
N SER A 109 13.54 -4.29 -31.75
CA SER A 109 13.53 -5.09 -30.52
C SER A 109 12.16 -5.14 -29.82
N ASN A 110 11.31 -4.13 -30.02
CA ASN A 110 9.97 -4.12 -29.44
C ASN A 110 9.01 -5.13 -30.11
N ILE A 111 9.32 -5.63 -31.31
CA ILE A 111 8.56 -6.70 -31.96
C ILE A 111 8.55 -7.96 -31.08
N LYS A 112 9.63 -8.21 -30.34
CA LYS A 112 9.72 -9.31 -29.36
C LYS A 112 8.56 -9.31 -28.36
N GLN A 113 8.07 -8.12 -27.98
CA GLN A 113 6.98 -7.97 -27.01
C GLN A 113 5.62 -8.42 -27.56
N ALA A 114 5.52 -8.71 -28.86
CA ALA A 114 4.36 -9.28 -29.53
C ALA A 114 4.56 -10.76 -29.95
N MET A 115 5.69 -11.37 -29.58
CA MET A 115 5.96 -12.80 -29.77
C MET A 115 5.43 -13.58 -28.57
N LEU A 116 4.31 -14.28 -28.71
CA LEU A 116 3.64 -14.98 -27.61
C LEU A 116 3.55 -16.48 -27.91
N PRO A 117 3.44 -17.34 -26.89
CA PRO A 117 3.19 -18.77 -27.09
C PRO A 117 1.94 -18.99 -27.96
N GLN A 118 2.01 -19.87 -28.95
CA GLN A 118 0.86 -20.12 -29.81
C GLN A 118 -0.35 -20.60 -29.00
N GLY A 119 -1.52 -20.02 -29.30
CA GLY A 119 -2.77 -20.26 -28.56
C GLY A 119 -2.92 -19.40 -27.30
N SER A 120 -2.06 -18.39 -27.11
CA SER A 120 -2.22 -17.40 -26.06
C SER A 120 -3.44 -16.51 -26.31
N THR A 121 -4.04 -16.04 -25.22
CA THR A 121 -5.00 -14.93 -25.25
C THR A 121 -4.32 -13.67 -24.76
N ILE A 122 -4.39 -12.59 -25.54
CA ILE A 122 -3.85 -11.27 -25.17
C ILE A 122 -4.58 -10.74 -23.94
N LEU A 123 -3.82 -10.17 -23.00
CA LEU A 123 -4.33 -9.35 -21.91
C LEU A 123 -3.89 -7.91 -22.18
N ASP A 124 -4.83 -6.99 -22.27
CA ASP A 124 -4.51 -5.62 -22.62
C ASP A 124 -3.62 -4.94 -21.56
N ASN A 125 -2.66 -4.16 -22.03
CA ASN A 125 -1.78 -3.31 -21.26
C ASN A 125 -1.86 -1.88 -21.82
N PRO A 126 -2.81 -1.05 -21.36
CA PRO A 126 -2.96 0.31 -21.86
C PRO A 126 -1.88 1.28 -21.36
N ARG A 127 -0.92 0.80 -20.54
CA ARG A 127 0.07 1.64 -19.85
C ARG A 127 1.50 1.43 -20.34
N GLY A 128 1.78 0.37 -21.09
CA GLY A 128 3.12 0.10 -21.62
C GLY A 128 3.09 -0.76 -22.87
N THR A 129 4.27 -1.02 -23.44
CA THR A 129 4.42 -1.70 -24.73
C THR A 129 4.41 -3.22 -24.62
N ALA A 130 4.72 -3.76 -23.45
CA ALA A 130 4.77 -5.20 -23.21
C ALA A 130 3.37 -5.81 -23.27
N CYS A 131 3.17 -6.80 -24.13
CA CYS A 131 1.92 -7.53 -24.20
C CYS A 131 1.74 -8.39 -22.96
N GLY A 132 0.63 -8.20 -22.25
CA GLY A 132 0.15 -9.24 -21.35
C GLY A 132 -0.42 -10.41 -22.12
N PHE A 133 -0.32 -11.60 -21.57
CA PHE A 133 -0.98 -12.75 -22.17
C PHE A 133 -1.32 -13.82 -21.14
N THR A 134 -2.21 -14.72 -21.52
CA THR A 134 -2.53 -15.90 -20.75
C THR A 134 -2.55 -17.15 -21.61
N VAL A 135 -2.02 -18.25 -21.07
CA VAL A 135 -1.96 -19.56 -21.72
C VAL A 135 -2.12 -20.65 -20.66
N ASN A 136 -2.67 -21.80 -21.07
CA ASN A 136 -2.80 -22.96 -20.20
C ASN A 136 -1.51 -23.78 -20.20
N ILE A 137 -0.97 -24.08 -19.02
CA ILE A 137 0.23 -24.90 -18.82
C ILE A 137 -0.11 -25.95 -17.77
N SER A 138 0.08 -27.24 -18.07
CA SER A 138 -0.23 -28.35 -17.15
C SER A 138 -1.65 -28.32 -16.54
N GLY A 139 -2.62 -27.71 -17.22
CA GLY A 139 -4.00 -27.56 -16.71
C GLY A 139 -4.23 -26.29 -15.88
N ALA A 140 -3.18 -25.55 -15.54
CA ALA A 140 -3.25 -24.27 -14.85
C ALA A 140 -3.42 -23.11 -15.83
N GLN A 141 -4.24 -22.13 -15.47
CA GLN A 141 -4.30 -20.86 -16.18
C GLN A 141 -3.12 -19.98 -15.75
N CYS A 142 -2.16 -19.76 -16.66
CA CYS A 142 -0.99 -18.94 -16.40
C CYS A 142 -1.16 -17.54 -17.02
N TYR A 143 -1.02 -16.49 -16.20
CA TYR A 143 -1.06 -15.09 -16.63
C TYR A 143 0.35 -14.50 -16.59
N PHE A 144 0.73 -13.78 -17.64
CA PHE A 144 2.06 -13.20 -17.80
C PHE A 144 1.93 -11.69 -17.89
N THR A 145 2.75 -10.99 -17.10
CA THR A 145 2.65 -9.54 -16.92
C THR A 145 4.04 -8.89 -16.87
N PRO A 146 4.17 -7.62 -17.33
CA PRO A 146 5.41 -6.87 -17.23
C PRO A 146 5.76 -6.56 -15.76
N GLY A 147 7.04 -6.42 -15.45
CA GLY A 147 7.53 -6.12 -14.10
C GLY A 147 7.22 -4.70 -13.62
N VAL A 148 6.89 -3.78 -14.54
CA VAL A 148 6.64 -2.38 -14.21
C VAL A 148 5.37 -2.25 -13.33
N PRO A 149 5.47 -1.70 -12.09
CA PRO A 149 4.38 -1.80 -11.13
C PRO A 149 3.03 -1.20 -11.56
N HIS A 150 3.03 -0.09 -12.30
CA HIS A 150 1.78 0.56 -12.70
C HIS A 150 1.09 -0.17 -13.87
N GLU A 151 1.86 -0.78 -14.78
CA GLU A 151 1.35 -1.66 -15.84
C GLU A 151 0.74 -2.91 -15.21
N PHE A 152 1.53 -3.62 -14.39
CA PHE A 152 1.10 -4.82 -13.68
C PHE A 152 -0.20 -4.61 -12.89
N LYS A 153 -0.27 -3.55 -12.08
CA LYS A 153 -1.45 -3.25 -11.27
C LYS A 153 -2.69 -2.96 -12.12
N THR A 154 -2.51 -2.28 -13.26
CA THR A 154 -3.60 -1.98 -14.19
C THR A 154 -4.15 -3.28 -14.78
N MET A 155 -3.27 -4.13 -15.31
CA MET A 155 -3.66 -5.41 -15.92
C MET A 155 -4.31 -6.36 -14.92
N VAL A 156 -3.77 -6.45 -13.70
CA VAL A 156 -4.35 -7.30 -12.66
C VAL A 156 -5.79 -6.89 -12.34
N ASN A 157 -6.05 -5.60 -12.19
CA ASN A 157 -7.36 -5.09 -11.83
C ASN A 157 -8.37 -5.12 -13.00
N GLN A 158 -7.91 -4.88 -14.23
CA GLN A 158 -8.79 -4.70 -15.39
C GLN A 158 -9.01 -6.00 -16.17
N GLU A 159 -8.00 -6.87 -16.23
CA GLU A 159 -8.04 -8.09 -17.06
C GLU A 159 -8.05 -9.34 -16.19
N ILE A 160 -7.04 -9.52 -15.33
CA ILE A 160 -6.78 -10.81 -14.66
C ILE A 160 -7.84 -11.14 -13.61
N ILE A 161 -8.12 -10.23 -12.68
CA ILE A 161 -9.12 -10.47 -11.62
C ILE A 161 -10.52 -10.70 -12.22
N PRO A 162 -11.01 -9.84 -13.15
CA PRO A 162 -12.28 -10.10 -13.82
C PRO A 162 -12.33 -11.45 -14.54
N HIS A 163 -11.26 -11.82 -15.24
CA HIS A 163 -11.17 -13.12 -15.92
C HIS A 163 -11.19 -14.30 -14.93
N MET A 164 -10.47 -14.20 -13.80
CA MET A 164 -10.51 -15.20 -12.73
C MET A 164 -11.89 -15.32 -12.11
N GLN A 165 -12.59 -14.20 -11.86
CA GLN A 165 -13.93 -14.21 -11.28
C GLN A 165 -14.96 -14.86 -12.21
N ALA A 166 -14.84 -14.63 -13.53
CA ALA A 166 -15.71 -15.28 -14.51
C ALA A 166 -15.52 -16.81 -14.55
N ASN A 167 -14.28 -17.28 -14.40
CA ASN A 167 -13.93 -18.71 -14.48
C ASN A 167 -14.01 -19.45 -13.14
N HIS A 168 -14.04 -18.74 -12.01
CA HIS A 168 -14.10 -19.29 -10.66
C HIS A 168 -15.25 -18.67 -9.83
N ALA A 169 -16.43 -18.54 -10.44
CA ALA A 169 -17.59 -17.84 -9.88
C ALA A 169 -18.09 -18.35 -8.51
N CYS A 170 -17.71 -19.57 -8.11
CA CYS A 170 -18.06 -20.14 -6.80
C CYS A 170 -17.15 -19.68 -5.65
N ILE A 171 -16.13 -18.86 -5.90
CA ILE A 171 -15.24 -18.32 -4.87
C ILE A 171 -15.82 -16.99 -4.37
N GLU A 172 -16.40 -17.01 -3.17
CA GLU A 172 -16.92 -15.81 -2.53
C GLU A 172 -15.79 -14.89 -2.07
N ALA A 173 -15.85 -13.62 -2.48
CA ALA A 173 -14.98 -12.60 -1.94
C ALA A 173 -15.27 -12.36 -0.45
N LYS A 174 -14.26 -12.55 0.39
CA LYS A 174 -14.37 -12.16 1.80
C LYS A 174 -14.44 -10.63 1.88
N LYS A 175 -15.47 -10.15 2.55
CA LYS A 175 -15.56 -8.75 2.98
C LYS A 175 -14.55 -8.53 4.11
N ILE A 176 -14.03 -7.31 4.17
CA ILE A 176 -12.97 -6.95 5.11
C ILE A 176 -13.37 -5.66 5.80
N HIS A 177 -13.44 -5.73 7.12
CA HIS A 177 -13.55 -4.57 7.98
C HIS A 177 -12.16 -4.25 8.57
N ARG A 178 -11.66 -3.05 8.33
CA ARG A 178 -10.31 -2.60 8.68
C ARG A 178 -10.36 -1.51 9.74
N LEU A 179 -9.62 -1.67 10.82
CA LEU A 179 -9.36 -0.62 11.79
C LEU A 179 -7.87 -0.29 11.77
N PHE A 180 -7.53 0.98 11.58
CA PHE A 180 -6.16 1.47 11.71
C PHE A 180 -5.97 2.02 13.11
N THR A 181 -5.19 1.30 13.91
CA THR A 181 -4.96 1.65 15.31
C THR A 181 -3.60 2.28 15.52
N TYR A 182 -3.52 3.20 16.49
CA TYR A 182 -2.28 3.82 16.93
C TYR A 182 -2.18 3.83 18.45
N GLY A 183 -0.99 3.56 18.96
CA GLY A 183 -0.65 3.65 20.39
C GLY A 183 -0.55 2.32 21.14
N LEU A 184 -1.25 1.27 20.67
CA LEU A 184 -1.11 -0.10 21.19
C LEU A 184 -0.07 -0.92 20.41
N SER A 185 0.49 -1.94 21.06
CA SER A 185 1.24 -3.01 20.37
C SER A 185 0.28 -4.07 19.83
N GLU A 186 0.77 -4.91 18.91
CA GLU A 186 -0.01 -6.03 18.36
C GLU A 186 -0.47 -6.97 19.47
N SER A 187 0.42 -7.28 20.43
CA SER A 187 0.09 -8.05 21.62
C SER A 187 -0.96 -7.38 22.50
N GLY A 188 -0.92 -6.04 22.63
CA GLY A 188 -1.91 -5.29 23.40
C GLY A 188 -3.30 -5.37 22.76
N ILE A 189 -3.37 -5.25 21.44
CA ILE A 189 -4.61 -5.41 20.68
C ILE A 189 -5.11 -6.85 20.80
N ALA A 190 -4.25 -7.83 20.57
CA ALA A 190 -4.61 -9.25 20.65
C ALA A 190 -5.18 -9.61 22.03
N ASN A 191 -4.52 -9.23 23.12
CA ASN A 191 -5.01 -9.46 24.48
C ASN A 191 -6.37 -8.78 24.76
N THR A 192 -6.63 -7.64 24.11
CA THR A 192 -7.91 -6.93 24.23
C THR A 192 -9.04 -7.65 23.50
N LEU A 193 -8.73 -8.25 22.33
CA LEU A 193 -9.73 -8.90 21.48
C LEU A 193 -9.91 -10.40 21.75
N GLU A 194 -8.92 -11.07 22.33
CA GLU A 194 -8.94 -12.52 22.63
C GLU A 194 -10.16 -12.98 23.46
N PRO A 195 -10.68 -12.21 24.44
CA PRO A 195 -11.89 -12.59 25.18
C PRO A 195 -13.18 -12.59 24.33
N LEU A 196 -13.17 -12.03 23.12
CA LEU A 196 -14.37 -12.01 22.26
C LEU A 196 -14.63 -13.38 21.66
N SER A 197 -15.86 -13.89 21.81
CA SER A 197 -16.30 -15.07 21.07
C SER A 197 -16.42 -14.71 19.59
N ARG A 198 -15.58 -15.35 18.75
CA ARG A 198 -15.52 -15.10 17.32
C ARG A 198 -16.55 -15.96 16.57
N PRO A 199 -17.45 -15.36 15.76
CA PRO A 199 -18.42 -16.12 14.96
C PRO A 199 -17.73 -17.07 13.96
N GLN A 200 -18.46 -18.10 13.53
CA GLN A 200 -17.97 -19.04 12.52
C GLN A 200 -17.69 -18.32 11.19
N GLY A 201 -16.58 -18.67 10.53
CA GLY A 201 -16.19 -18.07 9.26
C GLY A 201 -15.51 -16.70 9.37
N VAL A 202 -15.48 -16.09 10.57
CA VAL A 202 -14.74 -14.85 10.81
C VAL A 202 -13.27 -15.15 11.04
N ILE A 203 -12.38 -14.42 10.35
CA ILE A 203 -10.94 -14.47 10.57
C ILE A 203 -10.48 -13.10 11.05
N LEU A 204 -9.65 -13.09 12.08
CA LEU A 204 -9.01 -11.89 12.60
C LEU A 204 -7.55 -11.90 12.17
N GLY A 205 -7.09 -10.79 11.58
CA GLY A 205 -5.71 -10.60 11.15
C GLY A 205 -5.14 -9.29 11.69
N TYR A 206 -3.84 -9.29 11.95
CA TYR A 206 -3.10 -8.11 12.37
C TYR A 206 -1.97 -7.85 11.38
N ARG A 207 -1.76 -6.58 11.04
CA ARG A 207 -0.61 -6.14 10.27
C ARG A 207 0.05 -4.96 10.96
N SER A 208 1.23 -5.23 11.51
CA SER A 208 2.08 -4.19 12.09
C SER A 208 2.88 -3.48 11.01
N ALA A 209 2.69 -2.17 10.87
CA ALA A 209 3.45 -1.32 9.95
C ALA A 209 3.54 0.10 10.51
N LEU A 210 4.74 0.57 10.85
CA LEU A 210 4.90 1.91 11.42
C LEU A 210 4.15 2.97 10.59
N PRO A 211 3.30 3.81 11.21
CA PRO A 211 3.07 3.93 12.65
C PRO A 211 1.90 3.07 13.18
N TYR A 212 1.10 2.47 12.31
CA TYR A 212 -0.17 1.85 12.65
C TYR A 212 -0.11 0.33 12.80
N ILE A 213 -1.09 -0.20 13.53
CA ILE A 213 -1.44 -1.61 13.40
C ILE A 213 -2.81 -1.67 12.76
N GLU A 214 -2.87 -2.32 11.61
CA GLU A 214 -4.11 -2.58 10.90
C GLU A 214 -4.72 -3.87 11.44
N VAL A 215 -5.90 -3.77 12.04
CA VAL A 215 -6.73 -4.89 12.47
C VAL A 215 -7.73 -5.18 11.37
N LYS A 216 -7.78 -6.43 10.91
CA LYS A 216 -8.65 -6.87 9.82
C LYS A 216 -9.60 -7.95 10.30
N VAL A 217 -10.89 -7.71 10.15
CA VAL A 217 -11.95 -8.70 10.37
C VAL A 217 -12.47 -9.14 9.00
N PHE A 218 -12.20 -10.40 8.65
CA PHE A 218 -12.64 -11.01 7.40
C PHE A 218 -13.91 -11.83 7.63
N TYR A 219 -14.90 -11.69 6.76
CA TYR A 219 -16.16 -12.44 6.80
C TYR A 219 -16.76 -12.57 5.39
N SER A 220 -17.54 -13.62 5.13
CA SER A 220 -18.24 -13.77 3.84
C SER A 220 -19.52 -12.94 3.79
N GLU A 221 -20.34 -13.04 4.84
CA GLU A 221 -21.62 -12.35 4.97
C GLU A 221 -21.70 -11.56 6.28
N LEU A 222 -22.41 -10.44 6.25
CA LEU A 222 -22.64 -9.59 7.43
C LEU A 222 -23.93 -10.08 8.13
N SER A 223 -23.84 -11.23 8.80
CA SER A 223 -24.93 -11.68 9.68
C SER A 223 -24.96 -10.83 10.96
N THR A 224 -26.07 -10.89 11.70
CA THR A 224 -26.21 -10.16 12.98
C THR A 224 -25.06 -10.48 13.94
N GLU A 225 -24.63 -11.73 14.05
CA GLU A 225 -23.51 -12.13 14.91
C GLU A 225 -22.17 -11.52 14.47
N VAL A 226 -21.93 -11.40 13.14
CA VAL A 226 -20.72 -10.78 12.59
C VAL A 226 -20.75 -9.27 12.82
N GLU A 227 -21.89 -8.63 12.62
CA GLU A 227 -22.07 -7.20 12.86
C GLU A 227 -21.85 -6.85 14.34
N GLU A 228 -22.42 -7.64 15.25
CA GLU A 228 -22.18 -7.51 16.69
C GLU A 228 -20.70 -7.71 17.05
N TYR A 229 -20.03 -8.71 16.46
CA TYR A 229 -18.61 -8.95 16.69
C TYR A 229 -17.76 -7.76 16.22
N VAL A 230 -18.00 -7.25 15.00
CA VAL A 230 -17.30 -6.09 14.45
C VAL A 230 -17.52 -4.85 15.33
N GLY A 231 -18.77 -4.58 15.74
CA GLY A 231 -19.08 -3.45 16.63
C GLY A 231 -18.37 -3.55 17.99
N ARG A 232 -18.24 -4.77 18.55
CA ARG A 232 -17.46 -4.99 19.79
C ARG A 232 -15.96 -4.77 19.59
N VAL A 233 -15.40 -5.18 18.45
CA VAL A 233 -14.00 -4.91 18.10
C VAL A 233 -13.75 -3.40 18.01
N GLU A 234 -14.63 -2.67 17.31
CA GLU A 234 -14.56 -1.20 17.22
C GLU A 234 -14.63 -0.55 18.60
N GLN A 235 -15.60 -0.96 19.43
CA GLN A 235 -15.78 -0.38 20.76
C GLN A 235 -14.56 -0.58 21.65
N LEU A 236 -13.96 -1.78 21.65
CA LEU A 236 -12.79 -2.07 22.47
C LEU A 236 -11.53 -1.33 22.04
N LEU A 237 -11.44 -0.96 20.75
CA LEU A 237 -10.28 -0.28 20.17
C LEU A 237 -10.52 1.20 19.88
N ILE A 238 -11.66 1.77 20.28
CA ILE A 238 -12.12 3.10 19.86
C ILE A 238 -11.11 4.21 20.18
N ASP A 239 -10.49 4.16 21.37
CA ASP A 239 -9.53 5.17 21.82
C ASP A 239 -8.24 5.19 20.97
N ASN A 240 -7.90 4.03 20.41
CA ASN A 240 -6.72 3.82 19.58
C ASN A 240 -7.03 3.86 18.09
N THR A 241 -8.29 3.79 17.68
CA THR A 241 -8.69 3.73 16.28
C THR A 241 -8.59 5.13 15.66
N VAL A 242 -7.69 5.28 14.70
CA VAL A 242 -7.48 6.51 13.93
C VAL A 242 -8.49 6.59 12.79
N SER A 243 -8.74 5.45 12.12
CA SER A 243 -9.74 5.35 11.05
C SER A 243 -10.27 3.93 10.88
N THR A 244 -11.47 3.84 10.30
CA THR A 244 -12.11 2.58 9.92
C THR A 244 -12.36 2.56 8.42
N ASN A 245 -12.00 1.47 7.74
CA ASN A 245 -12.21 1.22 6.31
C ASN A 245 -11.67 2.31 5.35
N CYS A 246 -10.85 3.24 5.83
CA CYS A 246 -10.25 4.31 5.05
C CYS A 246 -8.85 4.64 5.57
N HIS A 247 -8.02 5.23 4.71
CA HIS A 247 -6.66 5.59 5.07
C HIS A 247 -6.64 6.61 6.23
N PRO A 248 -5.81 6.43 7.28
CA PRO A 248 -5.79 7.30 8.47
C PRO A 248 -5.69 8.80 8.19
N VAL A 249 -4.78 9.17 7.28
CA VAL A 249 -4.58 10.58 6.91
C VAL A 249 -5.85 11.14 6.26
N LYS A 250 -6.43 10.41 5.31
CA LYS A 250 -7.66 10.82 4.61
C LYS A 250 -8.81 11.01 5.59
N ALA A 251 -8.99 10.08 6.53
CA ALA A 251 -10.06 10.12 7.52
C ALA A 251 -10.03 11.37 8.40
N VAL A 252 -8.82 11.83 8.78
CA VAL A 252 -8.64 13.04 9.58
C VAL A 252 -8.84 14.29 8.72
N PHE A 253 -8.27 14.31 7.52
CA PHE A 253 -8.27 15.49 6.66
C PHE A 253 -9.61 15.74 5.96
N ASP A 254 -10.40 14.71 5.66
CA ASP A 254 -11.75 14.87 5.12
C ASP A 254 -12.68 15.59 6.13
N LYS A 255 -12.35 15.56 7.42
CA LYS A 255 -13.08 16.27 8.49
C LYS A 255 -12.49 17.64 8.83
N LEU A 256 -11.28 17.95 8.34
CA LEU A 256 -10.66 19.25 8.61
C LEU A 256 -11.34 20.31 7.75
N PRO A 257 -11.93 21.35 8.36
CA PRO A 257 -12.76 22.28 7.61
C PRO A 257 -11.97 23.23 6.70
N GLN A 258 -10.64 23.40 6.90
CA GLN A 258 -9.88 24.56 6.38
C GLN A 258 -8.35 24.34 6.25
N ARG A 259 -7.64 25.41 5.84
CA ARG A 259 -6.17 25.49 5.69
C ARG A 259 -5.44 25.16 7.00
N ILE A 260 -4.36 24.39 6.89
CA ILE A 260 -3.45 24.08 7.99
C ILE A 260 -2.03 24.57 7.64
N ALA A 261 -1.44 25.32 8.56
CA ALA A 261 -0.02 25.69 8.49
C ALA A 261 0.81 24.63 9.24
N ILE A 262 1.88 24.14 8.61
CA ILE A 262 2.77 23.14 9.19
C ILE A 262 4.19 23.71 9.20
N PHE A 263 4.75 23.84 10.40
CA PHE A 263 6.14 24.22 10.61
C PHE A 263 6.90 22.97 11.00
N ASP A 264 7.68 22.42 10.07
CA ASP A 264 8.31 21.12 10.23
C ASP A 264 9.83 21.26 10.32
N GLY A 265 10.33 21.37 11.55
CA GLY A 265 11.76 21.35 11.85
C GLY A 265 12.30 19.96 12.21
N VAL A 266 11.47 18.89 12.13
CA VAL A 266 11.82 17.56 12.65
C VAL A 266 11.83 16.51 11.56
N THR A 267 10.79 16.45 10.74
CA THR A 267 10.58 15.39 9.75
C THR A 267 11.15 15.75 8.37
N GLN A 268 11.62 16.99 8.19
CA GLN A 268 12.23 17.54 6.98
C GLN A 268 11.37 17.34 5.72
N GLY A 269 10.07 17.60 5.84
CA GLY A 269 9.12 17.50 4.73
C GLY A 269 8.51 16.11 4.55
N PHE A 270 8.94 15.10 5.31
CA PHE A 270 8.29 13.78 5.29
C PHE A 270 6.80 13.89 5.62
N PHE A 271 6.44 14.62 6.69
CA PHE A 271 5.03 14.77 7.07
C PHE A 271 4.23 15.40 5.93
N HIS A 272 4.80 16.40 5.25
CA HIS A 272 4.16 17.04 4.11
C HIS A 272 3.93 16.09 2.93
N SER A 273 4.95 15.33 2.52
CA SER A 273 4.82 14.32 1.45
C SER A 273 3.74 13.30 1.80
N TRP A 274 3.76 12.80 3.04
CA TRP A 274 2.82 11.80 3.50
C TRP A 274 1.36 12.29 3.49
N LEU A 275 1.15 13.58 3.83
CA LEU A 275 -0.16 14.22 3.71
C LEU A 275 -0.59 14.41 2.25
N ALA A 276 0.31 14.88 1.39
CA ALA A 276 0.03 15.13 -0.02
C ALA A 276 -0.29 13.85 -0.81
N GLU A 277 0.39 12.74 -0.53
CA GLU A 277 0.12 11.44 -1.13
C GLU A 277 -1.27 10.89 -0.77
N SER A 278 -1.80 11.29 0.39
CA SER A 278 -3.04 10.75 0.95
C SER A 278 -4.26 11.66 0.76
N THR A 279 -4.05 12.90 0.32
CA THR A 279 -5.10 13.91 0.16
C THR A 279 -5.03 14.46 -1.26
N GLU A 280 -6.09 14.24 -2.05
CA GLU A 280 -6.20 14.76 -3.42
C GLU A 280 -6.48 16.29 -3.43
N GLY A 281 -5.57 17.08 -2.85
CA GLY A 281 -5.52 18.54 -3.00
C GLY A 281 -6.44 19.38 -2.12
N THR A 282 -7.09 18.83 -1.09
CA THR A 282 -8.07 19.59 -0.27
C THR A 282 -7.46 20.41 0.87
N ALA A 283 -6.24 20.07 1.33
CA ALA A 283 -5.57 20.83 2.36
C ALA A 283 -4.64 21.89 1.75
N ASN A 284 -4.93 23.16 1.97
CA ASN A 284 -3.95 24.22 1.73
C ASN A 284 -2.85 24.11 2.79
N LEU A 285 -1.84 23.30 2.48
CA LEU A 285 -0.68 23.02 3.31
C LEU A 285 0.37 24.11 3.07
N VAL A 286 0.60 24.97 4.07
CA VAL A 286 1.75 25.89 4.05
C VAL A 286 2.86 25.25 4.89
N SER A 287 3.90 24.76 4.22
CA SER A 287 5.05 24.14 4.88
C SER A 287 6.25 25.08 4.86
N VAL A 288 6.83 25.35 6.04
CA VAL A 288 8.11 26.07 6.14
C VAL A 288 9.09 25.17 6.90
N ASN A 289 10.12 24.70 6.20
CA ASN A 289 11.21 23.94 6.80
C ASN A 289 12.21 24.95 7.39
N GLN A 290 12.27 25.06 8.72
CA GLN A 290 13.18 25.97 9.41
C GLN A 290 14.04 25.20 10.42
N SER A 291 15.33 25.51 10.42
CA SER A 291 16.36 24.90 11.28
C SER A 291 16.63 25.67 12.58
N SER A 292 15.93 26.78 12.84
CA SER A 292 16.28 27.69 13.94
C SER A 292 15.09 28.01 14.86
N ASN A 293 15.41 28.15 16.15
CA ASN A 293 14.52 28.47 17.29
C ASN A 293 13.89 29.88 17.23
N GLU A 294 13.84 30.53 16.07
CA GLU A 294 13.27 31.86 15.96
C GLU A 294 11.76 31.81 16.19
N ARG A 295 11.31 32.68 17.10
CA ARG A 295 9.91 32.77 17.53
C ARG A 295 9.02 32.88 16.29
N LEU A 296 8.10 31.92 16.18
CA LEU A 296 6.94 31.95 15.31
C LEU A 296 6.24 33.30 15.41
N ASP A 297 6.58 34.22 14.52
CA ASP A 297 5.78 35.42 14.35
C ASP A 297 4.50 35.01 13.63
N SER A 298 3.38 35.41 14.24
CA SER A 298 2.00 35.18 13.82
C SER A 298 1.68 35.54 12.35
N GLY A 299 2.60 36.18 11.62
CA GLY A 299 2.45 36.57 10.23
C GLY A 299 2.55 35.42 9.21
N LEU A 300 3.34 34.37 9.45
CA LEU A 300 3.53 33.29 8.46
C LEU A 300 2.39 32.26 8.44
N ALA A 301 1.70 32.07 9.58
CA ALA A 301 0.52 31.21 9.65
C ALA A 301 -0.72 31.85 8.99
N GLY A 302 -0.72 33.18 8.77
CA GLY A 302 -1.84 33.91 8.17
C GLY A 302 -3.18 33.61 8.86
N ASN A 303 -4.25 33.50 8.07
CA ASN A 303 -5.60 33.11 8.52
C ASN A 303 -5.78 31.58 8.66
N ALA A 304 -4.72 30.80 8.88
CA ALA A 304 -4.87 29.35 9.04
C ALA A 304 -5.66 29.02 10.32
N PHE A 305 -6.66 28.15 10.18
CA PHE A 305 -7.49 27.70 11.31
C PHE A 305 -6.72 26.79 12.26
N TYR A 306 -5.77 26.04 11.70
CA TYR A 306 -4.86 25.17 12.41
C TYR A 306 -3.42 25.55 12.11
N SER A 307 -2.57 25.54 13.13
CA SER A 307 -1.12 25.63 12.98
C SER A 307 -0.45 24.55 13.80
N LEU A 308 0.31 23.70 13.13
CA LEU A 308 1.11 22.65 13.75
C LEU A 308 2.59 23.03 13.69
N ASN A 309 3.28 22.98 14.83
CA ASN A 309 4.72 23.18 14.91
C ASN A 309 5.39 21.92 15.48
N LEU A 310 6.35 21.40 14.74
CA LEU A 310 7.17 20.24 15.09
C LEU A 310 8.61 20.72 15.23
N GLN A 311 9.15 20.65 16.44
CA GLN A 311 10.51 21.11 16.72
C GLN A 311 11.26 20.16 17.66
N GLN A 312 12.58 20.18 17.56
CA GLN A 312 13.43 19.49 18.51
C GLN A 312 13.78 20.43 19.67
N SER A 313 13.42 20.07 20.91
CA SER A 313 13.63 20.90 22.10
C SER A 313 14.86 20.50 22.92
N GLY A 314 15.53 19.39 22.57
CA GLY A 314 16.76 18.89 23.19
C GLY A 314 17.34 17.71 22.39
N GLU A 315 18.45 17.10 22.84
CA GLU A 315 19.12 16.02 22.10
C GLU A 315 18.19 14.84 21.76
N LYS A 316 17.27 14.50 22.67
CA LYS A 316 16.31 13.39 22.53
C LYS A 316 14.87 13.79 22.83
N GLN A 317 14.55 15.08 22.68
CA GLN A 317 13.24 15.61 23.01
C GLN A 317 12.64 16.33 21.83
N TRP A 318 11.42 15.94 21.47
CA TRP A 318 10.66 16.53 20.38
C TRP A 318 9.40 17.15 20.93
N GLN A 319 9.17 18.41 20.59
CA GLN A 319 8.00 19.16 20.99
C GLN A 319 7.06 19.30 19.80
N LEU A 320 5.79 18.95 20.03
CA LEU A 320 4.70 19.12 19.09
C LEU A 320 3.73 20.15 19.68
N LYS A 321 3.38 21.17 18.89
CA LYS A 321 2.39 22.17 19.26
C LYS A 321 1.31 22.26 18.20
N LEU A 322 0.05 22.15 18.61
CA LEU A 322 -1.12 22.36 17.78
C LEU A 322 -1.88 23.57 18.30
N LYS A 323 -1.90 24.65 17.51
CA LYS A 323 -2.78 25.80 17.72
C LYS A 323 -4.07 25.57 16.94
N THR A 324 -5.18 25.66 17.64
CA THR A 324 -6.55 25.59 17.11
C THR A 324 -7.22 26.96 17.31
N GLN A 325 -8.52 27.08 17.04
CA GLN A 325 -9.23 28.34 17.26
C GLN A 325 -9.31 28.73 18.74
N ASN A 326 -9.43 27.73 19.62
CA ASN A 326 -9.74 27.94 21.03
C ASN A 326 -8.57 27.62 21.95
N ASN A 327 -7.64 26.76 21.52
CA ASN A 327 -6.59 26.23 22.37
C ASN A 327 -5.23 26.17 21.67
N ILE A 328 -4.17 26.20 22.45
CA ILE A 328 -2.83 25.75 22.07
C ILE A 328 -2.54 24.49 22.89
N LEU A 329 -2.44 23.37 22.20
CA LEU A 329 -2.04 22.07 22.75
C LEU A 329 -0.54 21.90 22.51
N SER A 330 0.25 21.74 23.57
CA SER A 330 1.69 21.44 23.47
C SER A 330 2.03 20.14 24.19
N GLN A 331 2.82 19.26 23.57
CA GLN A 331 3.41 18.10 24.25
C GLN A 331 4.87 17.90 23.87
N THR A 332 5.68 17.46 24.83
CA THR A 332 7.07 17.08 24.61
C THR A 332 7.21 15.58 24.81
N VAL A 333 7.82 14.90 23.84
CA VAL A 333 7.98 13.45 23.82
C VAL A 333 9.44 13.04 23.64
N GLU A 334 9.78 11.87 24.16
CA GLU A 334 11.09 11.21 24.00
C GLU A 334 10.87 9.77 23.53
N PHE A 335 11.66 9.29 22.58
CA PHE A 335 11.54 7.91 22.09
C PHE A 335 12.05 6.91 23.12
N LYS A 336 11.31 5.80 23.31
CA LYS A 336 11.70 4.71 24.23
C LYS A 336 12.93 3.91 23.78
N ARG A 337 13.32 4.04 22.52
CA ARG A 337 14.47 3.37 21.91
C ARG A 337 15.05 4.24 20.81
N ASP A 338 16.27 3.93 20.39
CA ASP A 338 16.86 4.60 19.26
C ASP A 338 16.18 4.14 17.96
N TYR A 339 15.69 5.12 17.19
CA TYR A 339 15.01 4.91 15.93
C TYR A 339 15.79 5.59 14.83
N SER A 340 15.82 5.02 13.62
CA SER A 340 16.36 5.73 12.46
C SER A 340 15.62 7.06 12.23
N PHE A 341 16.26 8.01 11.55
CA PHE A 341 15.62 9.28 11.20
C PHE A 341 14.25 9.06 10.53
N LYS A 342 14.17 8.16 9.54
CA LYS A 342 12.92 7.81 8.85
C LYS A 342 11.84 7.31 9.83
N ALA A 343 12.18 6.40 10.74
CA ALA A 343 11.22 5.88 11.71
C ALA A 343 10.77 6.96 12.70
N ARG A 344 11.65 7.87 13.13
CA ARG A 344 11.28 9.01 13.97
C ARG A 344 10.32 9.96 13.24
N SER A 345 10.60 10.29 11.98
CA SER A 345 9.73 11.13 11.14
C SER A 345 8.33 10.55 11.01
N ILE A 346 8.22 9.23 10.79
CA ILE A 346 6.92 8.53 10.74
C ILE A 346 6.17 8.64 12.06
N VAL A 347 6.83 8.37 13.19
CA VAL A 347 6.17 8.39 14.50
C VAL A 347 5.75 9.80 14.91
N ILE A 348 6.60 10.82 14.75
CA ILE A 348 6.25 12.22 15.06
C ILE A 348 5.09 12.69 14.18
N SER A 349 5.09 12.34 12.90
CA SER A 349 3.99 12.62 11.98
C SER A 349 2.68 11.97 12.43
N ALA A 350 2.73 10.75 12.94
CA ALA A 350 1.55 10.04 13.45
C ALA A 350 0.99 10.68 14.72
N ILE A 351 1.86 11.12 15.65
CA ILE A 351 1.44 11.86 16.85
C ILE A 351 0.79 13.19 16.45
N ALA A 352 1.40 13.92 15.52
CA ALA A 352 0.84 15.16 14.97
C ALA A 352 -0.55 14.96 14.36
N LEU A 353 -0.71 13.91 13.54
CA LEU A 353 -2.00 13.57 12.94
C LEU A 353 -3.03 13.18 14.01
N ASP A 354 -2.64 12.44 15.05
CA ASP A 354 -3.53 12.07 16.14
C ASP A 354 -3.94 13.27 17.01
N MET A 355 -3.05 14.26 17.22
CA MET A 355 -3.43 15.53 17.87
C MET A 355 -4.52 16.25 17.07
N LEU A 356 -4.39 16.32 15.74
CA LEU A 356 -5.41 16.89 14.87
C LEU A 356 -6.72 16.09 14.93
N ARG A 357 -6.64 14.77 14.83
CA ARG A 357 -7.80 13.88 14.94
C ARG A 357 -8.56 14.11 16.24
N ARG A 358 -7.84 14.19 17.36
CA ARG A 358 -8.44 14.33 18.68
C ARG A 358 -9.18 15.66 18.82
N ASP A 359 -8.61 16.75 18.35
CA ASP A 359 -9.29 18.06 18.34
C ASP A 359 -10.55 18.05 17.46
N VAL A 360 -10.43 17.56 16.21
CA VAL A 360 -11.55 17.54 15.25
C VAL A 360 -12.71 16.65 15.69
N ASN A 361 -12.44 15.58 16.45
CA ASN A 361 -13.46 14.66 16.95
C ASN A 361 -13.80 14.91 18.44
N GLU A 362 -13.37 16.03 19.02
CA GLU A 362 -13.63 16.40 20.43
C GLU A 362 -13.26 15.30 21.45
N LEU A 363 -12.15 14.61 21.20
CA LEU A 363 -11.64 13.53 22.05
C LEU A 363 -10.71 14.08 23.14
N GLU A 364 -10.34 13.20 24.09
CA GLU A 364 -9.26 13.49 25.04
C GLU A 364 -7.99 13.93 24.26
N PRO A 365 -7.36 15.08 24.58
CA PRO A 365 -6.32 15.67 23.72
C PRO A 365 -5.01 14.87 23.59
N TRP A 366 -4.76 13.92 24.50
CA TRP A 366 -3.46 13.34 24.77
C TRP A 366 -3.44 11.81 24.66
N GLY A 367 -3.30 11.30 23.44
CA GLY A 367 -3.14 9.87 23.19
C GLY A 367 -1.94 9.24 23.90
N ASN A 368 -2.03 7.95 24.23
CA ASN A 368 -0.88 7.20 24.74
C ASN A 368 -0.19 6.46 23.58
N TYR A 369 1.13 6.57 23.50
CA TYR A 369 1.89 6.09 22.35
C TYR A 369 2.94 5.08 22.78
N GLY A 370 2.83 3.84 22.30
CA GLY A 370 3.79 2.77 22.61
C GLY A 370 5.25 3.14 22.31
N SER A 371 5.51 3.97 21.29
CA SER A 371 6.85 4.31 20.79
C SER A 371 7.58 5.42 21.56
N VAL A 372 6.86 6.23 22.34
CA VAL A 372 7.42 7.41 23.03
C VAL A 372 6.95 7.51 24.47
N VAL A 373 7.66 8.27 25.29
CA VAL A 373 7.23 8.72 26.61
C VAL A 373 6.89 10.20 26.49
N ARG A 374 5.71 10.60 26.96
CA ARG A 374 5.37 12.01 27.11
C ARG A 374 6.04 12.54 28.37
N LEU A 375 6.90 13.54 28.21
CA LEU A 375 7.61 14.19 29.31
C LEU A 375 6.80 15.34 29.91
N SER A 376 6.05 16.07 29.08
CA SER A 376 5.16 17.14 29.51
C SER A 376 4.04 17.36 28.49
N SER A 377 2.94 17.94 28.96
CA SER A 377 1.83 18.41 28.13
C SER A 377 1.14 19.61 28.76
N GLU A 378 0.63 20.51 27.93
CA GLU A 378 -0.02 21.75 28.33
C GLU A 378 -1.15 22.11 27.38
N ILE A 379 -2.24 22.65 27.92
CA ILE A 379 -3.36 23.23 27.17
C ILE A 379 -3.49 24.69 27.60
N VAL A 380 -3.27 25.62 26.67
CA VAL A 380 -3.46 27.05 26.88
C VAL A 380 -4.71 27.49 26.12
N LYS A 381 -5.70 28.08 26.80
CA LYS A 381 -6.88 28.67 26.14
C LYS A 381 -6.50 30.01 25.51
N LEU A 382 -6.98 30.27 24.30
CA LEU A 382 -6.77 31.51 23.56
C LEU A 382 -7.79 32.59 23.90
#